data_AF-A0A497JV56-F1
#
_entry.id   AF-A0A497JV56-F1
#
_cell.length_a   1.000
_cell.length_b   1.000
_cell.length_c   1.000
_cell.angle_alpha   90.00
_cell.angle_beta   90.00
_cell.angle_gamma   90.00
#
_symmetry.space_group_name_H-M   'P 1'
#
loop_
_entity.id
_entity.type
_entity.pdbx_description
1 polymer ?
#
loop_
_entity_poly.entity_id
_entity_poly.type
_entity_poly.pdbx_seq_one_letter_code
_entity_poly.pdbx_strand_id
1 'polypeptide(L)'
;AGEHDVGKIIAELLDGKHDDEIKALVPRLMKRRTLLPKTFVDRDREIEAFAEAQDALEKEFNCKIELKKAEHIKETNYELAKKALPGKVGVWVE
;
A
#
# COMPACT_ATOMS: atom_id res chain seq x y z
N ALA A 1 -4.92 17.96 -22.24
CA ALA A 1 -5.05 16.90 -21.22
C ALA A 1 -4.53 15.62 -21.84
N GLY A 2 -3.37 15.12 -21.40
CA GLY A 2 -2.79 13.91 -21.96
C GLY A 2 -3.75 12.75 -21.70
N GLU A 3 -4.20 12.11 -22.78
CA GLU A 3 -5.04 10.92 -22.70
C GLU A 3 -4.19 9.83 -22.01
N HIS A 4 -4.50 9.54 -20.75
CA HIS A 4 -3.87 8.43 -20.05
C HIS A 4 -4.29 7.15 -20.77
N ASP A 5 -3.35 6.50 -21.47
CA ASP A 5 -3.55 5.20 -22.09
C ASP A 5 -3.75 4.16 -20.98
N VAL A 6 -5.02 3.97 -20.63
CA VAL A 6 -5.46 3.06 -19.58
C VAL A 6 -5.00 1.64 -19.91
N GLY A 7 -4.90 1.27 -21.19
CA GLY A 7 -4.43 -0.04 -21.64
C GLY A 7 -2.97 -0.30 -21.27
N LYS A 8 -2.09 0.70 -21.45
CA LYS A 8 -0.69 0.61 -21.01
C LYS A 8 -0.55 0.52 -19.50
N ILE A 9 -1.31 1.33 -18.75
CA ILE A 9 -1.28 1.30 -17.28
C ILE A 9 -1.76 -0.07 -16.77
N ILE A 10 -2.81 -0.62 -17.36
CA ILE A 10 -3.27 -1.98 -17.04
C ILE A 10 -2.19 -3.01 -17.38
N ALA A 11 -1.56 -2.92 -18.56
CA ALA A 11 -0.50 -3.84 -18.97
C ALA A 11 0.72 -3.82 -18.06
N GLU A 12 1.12 -2.65 -17.56
CA GLU A 12 2.22 -2.50 -16.57
C GLU A 12 1.84 -2.99 -15.18
N LEU A 13 0.54 -2.98 -14.83
CA LEU A 13 0.01 -3.46 -13.55
C LEU A 13 -0.29 -4.97 -13.54
N LEU A 14 -0.32 -5.63 -14.70
CA LEU A 14 -0.61 -7.07 -14.83
C LEU A 14 0.59 -7.91 -14.33
N ASP A 15 0.57 -8.22 -13.03
CA ASP A 15 1.41 -9.26 -12.45
C ASP A 15 0.83 -10.64 -12.77
N GLY A 16 1.62 -11.51 -13.42
CA GLY A 16 1.20 -12.86 -13.77
C GLY A 16 0.79 -13.73 -12.57
N LYS A 17 1.14 -13.35 -11.34
CA LYS A 17 0.71 -14.03 -10.11
C LYS A 17 -0.66 -13.58 -9.59
N HIS A 18 -1.12 -12.38 -9.96
CA HIS A 18 -2.35 -11.76 -9.45
C HIS A 18 -3.32 -11.39 -10.59
N ASP A 19 -3.10 -11.95 -11.78
CA ASP A 19 -3.78 -11.64 -13.05
C ASP A 19 -5.31 -11.68 -12.93
N ASP A 20 -5.87 -12.70 -12.26
CA ASP A 20 -7.32 -12.84 -12.07
C ASP A 20 -7.91 -11.74 -11.16
N GLU A 21 -7.19 -11.35 -10.10
CA GLU A 21 -7.63 -10.28 -9.19
C GLU A 21 -7.57 -8.91 -9.88
N ILE A 22 -6.51 -8.68 -10.67
CA ILE A 22 -6.32 -7.45 -11.43
C ILE A 22 -7.40 -7.32 -12.51
N LYS A 23 -7.65 -8.39 -13.27
CA LYS A 23 -8.71 -8.44 -14.29
C LYS A 23 -10.10 -8.22 -13.70
N ALA A 24 -10.37 -8.65 -12.48
CA ALA A 24 -11.63 -8.38 -11.79
C ALA A 24 -11.72 -6.93 -11.27
N LEU A 25 -10.60 -6.35 -10.85
CA LEU A 25 -10.53 -5.03 -10.25
C LEU A 25 -10.63 -3.90 -11.30
N VAL A 26 -9.95 -4.04 -12.44
CA VAL A 26 -9.86 -3.01 -13.49
C VAL A 26 -11.25 -2.57 -14.00
N PRO A 27 -12.19 -3.46 -14.37
CA PRO A 27 -13.53 -3.06 -14.79
C PRO A 27 -14.33 -2.34 -13.68
N ARG A 28 -14.10 -2.70 -12.40
CA ARG A 28 -14.76 -2.06 -11.25
C ARG A 28 -14.26 -0.63 -11.06
N LEU A 29 -12.95 -0.41 -11.22
CA LEU A 29 -12.33 0.92 -11.16
C LEU A 29 -12.77 1.81 -12.33
N MET A 30 -12.88 1.27 -13.54
CA MET A 30 -13.37 2.03 -14.70
C MET A 30 -14.84 2.44 -14.55
N LYS A 31 -15.69 1.57 -14.00
CA LYS A 31 -17.11 1.87 -13.73
C LYS A 31 -17.31 2.85 -12.58
N ARG A 32 -16.41 2.90 -11.61
CA ARG A 32 -16.47 3.82 -10.47
C ARG A 32 -15.14 4.54 -10.30
N ARG A 33 -14.93 5.58 -11.13
CA ARG A 33 -13.72 6.43 -11.08
C ARG A 33 -13.49 7.11 -9.73
N THR A 34 -14.52 7.22 -8.89
CA THR A 34 -14.41 7.72 -7.51
C THR A 34 -13.62 6.78 -6.59
N LEU A 35 -13.43 5.52 -6.98
CA LEU A 35 -12.63 4.55 -6.24
C LEU A 35 -11.13 4.68 -6.54
N LEU A 36 -10.76 5.42 -7.59
CA LEU A 36 -9.36 5.74 -7.84
C LEU A 36 -8.90 6.77 -6.80
N PRO A 37 -7.81 6.50 -6.08
CA PRO A 37 -7.24 7.48 -5.17
C PRO A 37 -6.94 8.77 -5.93
N LYS A 38 -7.44 9.91 -5.45
CA LYS A 38 -7.06 11.23 -5.98
C LYS A 38 -5.60 11.56 -5.69
N THR A 39 -5.05 10.93 -4.66
CA THR A 39 -3.67 11.07 -4.22
C THR A 39 -3.03 9.70 -4.31
N PHE A 40 -2.02 9.57 -5.18
CA PHE A 40 -1.16 8.39 -5.18
C PHE A 40 -0.14 8.60 -4.06
N VAL A 41 -0.26 7.80 -3.01
CA VAL A 41 0.71 7.84 -1.91
C VAL A 41 1.81 6.86 -2.27
N ASP A 42 3.01 7.41 -2.46
CA ASP A 42 4.19 6.62 -2.78
C ASP A 42 4.69 5.91 -1.51
N ARG A 43 4.95 4.60 -1.62
CA ARG A 43 5.34 3.76 -0.48
C ARG A 43 6.60 4.26 0.21
N ASP A 44 7.59 4.73 -0.54
CA ASP A 44 8.84 5.19 0.05
C ASP A 44 8.63 6.51 0.79
N ARG A 45 7.78 7.40 0.25
CA ARG A 45 7.34 8.60 0.97
C ARG A 45 6.53 8.31 2.24
N GLU A 46 5.71 7.25 2.26
CA GLU A 46 5.02 6.85 3.49
C GLU A 46 6.02 6.45 4.56
N ILE A 47 7.01 5.63 4.19
CA ILE A 47 8.04 5.16 5.12
C ILE A 47 8.84 6.35 5.66
N GLU A 48 9.23 7.30 4.80
CA GLU A 48 9.90 8.53 5.22
C GLU A 48 9.06 9.35 6.21
N ALA A 49 7.79 9.57 5.91
CA ALA A 49 6.89 10.31 6.80
C ALA A 49 6.72 9.63 8.17
N PHE A 50 6.64 8.29 8.19
CA PHE A 50 6.60 7.54 9.44
C PHE A 50 7.93 7.57 10.19
N ALA A 51 9.07 7.57 9.49
CA ALA A 51 10.39 7.69 10.10
C ALA A 51 10.59 9.06 10.74
N GLU A 52 10.15 10.15 10.09
CA GLU A 52 10.18 11.51 10.65
C GLU A 52 9.32 11.64 11.91
N ALA A 53 8.18 10.95 11.94
CA ALA A 53 7.27 10.96 13.08
C ALA A 53 7.63 9.92 14.17
N GLN A 54 8.60 9.04 13.93
CA GLN A 54 8.87 7.88 14.78
C GLN A 54 9.20 8.29 16.21
N ASP A 55 10.12 9.24 16.40
CA ASP A 55 10.53 9.71 17.73
C ASP A 55 9.35 10.29 18.53
N ALA A 56 8.45 11.01 17.85
CA ALA A 56 7.26 11.58 18.48
C ALA A 56 6.28 10.47 18.89
N LEU A 57 6.06 9.49 18.02
CA LEU A 57 5.19 8.35 18.28
C LEU A 57 5.74 7.46 19.40
N GLU A 58 7.04 7.15 19.40
CA GLU A 58 7.68 6.36 20.46
C GLU A 58 7.53 7.03 21.83
N LYS A 59 7.69 8.36 21.87
CA LYS A 59 7.51 9.15 23.09
C LYS A 59 6.05 9.18 23.55
N GLU A 60 5.10 9.33 22.62
CA GLU A 60 3.67 9.42 22.94
C GLU A 60 3.10 8.07 23.41
N PHE A 61 3.48 6.98 22.74
CA PHE A 61 3.03 5.63 23.09
C PHE A 61 3.91 4.96 24.15
N ASN A 62 5.03 5.58 24.54
CA ASN A 62 6.02 5.06 25.49
C ASN A 62 6.45 3.62 25.14
N CYS A 63 6.63 3.37 23.85
CA CYS A 63 7.01 2.07 23.31
C CYS A 63 8.04 2.26 22.19
N LYS A 64 8.76 1.18 21.89
CA LYS A 64 9.67 1.16 20.74
C LYS A 64 8.86 0.84 19.49
N ILE A 65 8.98 1.64 18.45
CA ILE A 65 8.28 1.45 17.18
C ILE A 65 9.30 0.97 16.16
N GLU A 66 8.99 -0.12 15.47
CA GLU A 66 9.84 -0.63 14.39
C GLU A 66 9.07 -0.61 13.07
N LEU A 67 9.56 0.18 12.11
CA LEU A 67 8.98 0.27 10.78
C LEU A 67 9.57 -0.83 9.89
N LYS A 68 8.74 -1.80 9.47
CA LYS A 68 9.13 -2.86 8.52
C LYS A 68 8.29 -2.81 7.25
N LYS A 69 8.94 -3.08 6.12
CA LYS A 69 8.24 -3.33 4.86
C LYS A 69 7.45 -4.64 4.98
N ALA A 70 6.26 -4.67 4.37
CA ALA A 70 5.40 -5.86 4.39
C ALA A 70 6.13 -7.12 3.88
N GLU A 71 7.03 -6.96 2.90
CA GLU A 71 7.90 -8.02 2.37
C GLU A 71 8.72 -8.73 3.45
N HIS A 72 9.25 -7.98 4.43
CA HIS A 72 10.03 -8.53 5.55
C HIS A 72 9.16 -9.16 6.63
N ILE A 73 7.88 -8.75 6.75
CA ILE A 73 6.94 -9.32 7.72
C ILE A 73 6.32 -10.62 7.21
N LYS A 74 6.30 -10.88 5.89
CA LYS A 74 5.65 -12.07 5.30
C LYS A 74 6.14 -13.39 5.91
N GLU A 75 7.41 -13.47 6.30
CA GLU A 75 8.01 -14.67 6.89
C GLU A 75 7.57 -14.90 8.34
N THR A 76 7.19 -13.84 9.06
CA THR A 76 6.82 -13.90 10.48
C THR A 76 5.30 -13.86 10.68
N ASN A 77 4.59 -13.01 9.94
CA ASN A 77 3.16 -12.81 10.06
C ASN A 77 2.51 -12.43 8.72
N TYR A 78 2.30 -13.45 7.88
CA TYR A 78 1.72 -13.31 6.54
C TYR A 78 0.34 -12.65 6.51
N GLU A 79 -0.52 -12.95 7.49
CA GLU A 79 -1.89 -12.40 7.56
C GLU A 79 -1.91 -10.90 7.82
N LEU A 80 -0.97 -10.39 8.63
CA LEU A 80 -0.80 -8.95 8.84
C LEU A 80 -0.28 -8.27 7.58
N ALA A 81 0.75 -8.85 6.93
CA ALA A 81 1.32 -8.32 5.70
C ALA A 81 0.28 -8.25 4.56
N LYS A 82 -0.65 -9.21 4.49
CA LYS A 82 -1.74 -9.21 3.50
C LYS A 82 -2.82 -8.15 3.77
N LYS A 83 -3.02 -7.76 5.04
CA LYS A 83 -4.03 -6.76 5.45
C LYS A 83 -3.54 -5.31 5.36
N ALA A 84 -2.23 -5.09 5.34
CA ALA A 84 -1.65 -3.77 5.14
C ALA A 84 -1.88 -3.31 3.70
N LEU A 85 -2.36 -2.08 3.53
CA LEU A 85 -2.61 -1.44 2.23
C LEU A 85 -1.89 -0.08 2.21
N PRO A 86 -1.53 0.45 1.03
CA PRO A 86 -1.06 1.84 0.92
C PRO A 86 -2.07 2.81 1.57
N GLY A 87 -1.60 3.71 2.43
CA GLY A 87 -2.43 4.59 3.25
C GLY A 87 -3.07 3.94 4.49
N LYS A 88 -2.88 2.63 4.71
CA LYS A 88 -3.39 1.89 5.87
C LYS A 88 -2.36 0.87 6.36
N VAL A 89 -1.55 1.29 7.32
CA VAL A 89 -0.51 0.46 7.95
C VAL A 89 -1.11 -0.68 8.78
N GLY A 90 -0.42 -1.82 8.80
CA GLY A 90 -0.69 -2.91 9.76
C GLY A 90 0.14 -2.68 11.03
N VAL A 91 -0.50 -2.79 12.20
CA VAL A 91 0.17 -2.61 13.50
C VAL A 91 0.23 -3.96 14.20
N TRP A 92 1.41 -4.29 14.74
CA TRP A 92 1.64 -5.46 15.57
C TRP A 92 2.24 -5.01 16.89
N VAL A 93 1.67 -5.49 18.00
CA VAL A 93 2.12 -5.20 19.35
C VAL A 93 2.52 -6.52 19.99
N GLU A 94 3.72 -6.56 20.58
CA GLU A 94 4.24 -7.67 21.38
C GLU A 94 4.28 -7.30 22.86
#